data_AF-A0A9Q8CQ00-F1
#
_entry.id   AF-A0A9Q8CQ00-F1
#
_cell.length_a   1.000
_cell.length_b   1.000
_cell.length_c   1.000
_cell.angle_alpha   90.00
_cell.angle_beta   90.00
_cell.angle_gamma   90.00
#
_symmetry.space_group_name_H-M   'P 1'
#
loop_
_entity.id
_entity.type
_entity.pdbx_description
1 polymer ?
#
loop_
_entity_poly.entity_id
_entity_poly.type
_entity_poly.pdbx_seq_one_letter_code
_entity_poly.pdbx_strand_id
1 'polypeptide(L)' 'MNIQMIIDYLKEKHWRTNDIVYVGSYMLIASIFTTPVLGIPIGLAAFLYFNDKENLDAYKREYNRHNK' A
#
# COMPACT_ATOMS: atom_id res chain seq x y z
N MET A 1 12.23 1.25 0.68
CA MET A 1 11.46 0.28 -0.13
C MET A 1 11.67 0.63 -1.58
N ASN A 2 11.82 -0.36 -2.46
CA ASN A 2 11.82 -0.13 -3.90
C ASN A 2 10.36 0.03 -4.36
N ILE A 3 10.06 1.07 -5.16
CA ILE A 3 8.73 1.28 -5.74
C ILE A 3 8.28 0.06 -6.55
N GLN A 4 9.19 -0.59 -7.29
CA GLN A 4 8.86 -1.80 -8.05
C GLN A 4 8.35 -2.93 -7.14
N MET A 5 9.04 -3.19 -6.03
CA MET A 5 8.62 -4.20 -5.05
C MET A 5 7.25 -3.87 -4.41
N ILE A 6 6.95 -2.59 -4.15
CA ILE A 6 5.64 -2.18 -3.66
C ILE A 6 4.57 -2.42 -4.74
N ILE A 7 4.86 -2.09 -5.99
CA ILE A 7 3.94 -2.30 -7.11
C ILE A 7 3.67 -3.81 -7.29
N ASP A 8 4.70 -4.64 -7.24
CA ASP A 8 4.58 -6.10 -7.36
C ASP A 8 3.77 -6.68 -6.19
N TYR A 9 4.05 -6.22 -4.97
CA TYR A 9 3.25 -6.55 -3.79
C TYR A 9 1.76 -6.21 -3.97
N LEU A 10 1.45 -4.99 -4.43
CA LEU A 10 0.06 -4.54 -4.62
C LEU A 10 -0.66 -5.33 -5.72
N LYS A 11 0.07 -5.82 -6.74
CA LYS A 11 -0.46 -6.68 -7.80
C LYS A 11 -0.75 -8.10 -7.31
N GLU A 12 0.15 -8.67 -6.50
CA GLU A 12 0.02 -10.03 -5.97
C GLU A 12 -0.93 -10.12 -4.78
N LYS A 13 -1.16 -9.01 -4.07
CA LYS A 13 -2.06 -8.95 -2.93
C LYS A 13 -3.48 -9.37 -3.32
N HIS A 14 -4.01 -10.36 -2.59
CA HIS A 14 -5.42 -10.70 -2.63
C HIS A 14 -6.24 -9.64 -1.88
N TRP A 15 -6.72 -8.64 -2.62
CA TRP A 15 -7.53 -7.56 -2.09
C TRP A 15 -8.86 -8.07 -1.54
N ARG A 16 -9.09 -7.82 -0.25
CA ARG A 16 -10.40 -8.01 0.37
C ARG A 16 -11.23 -6.74 0.23
N THR A 17 -12.55 -6.86 0.27
CA THR A 17 -13.46 -5.71 0.23
C THR A 17 -13.11 -4.66 1.29
N ASN A 18 -12.79 -5.11 2.52
CA ASN A 18 -12.38 -4.20 3.59
C ASN A 18 -11.09 -3.43 3.26
N ASP A 19 -10.13 -4.07 2.60
CA ASP A 19 -8.87 -3.43 2.20
C ASP A 19 -9.15 -2.28 1.22
N ILE A 20 -10.05 -2.50 0.25
CA ILE A 20 -10.48 -1.48 -0.72
C ILE A 20 -11.18 -0.30 -0.02
N VAL A 21 -12.05 -0.58 0.95
CA VAL A 21 -12.73 0.45 1.75
C VAL A 21 -11.72 1.29 2.53
N TYR A 22 -10.73 0.67 3.16
CA TYR A 22 -9.69 1.40 3.90
C TYR A 22 -8.82 2.25 2.98
N VAL A 23 -8.34 1.69 1.86
CA VAL A 23 -7.56 2.46 0.87
C VAL A 23 -8.35 3.67 0.37
N GLY A 24 -9.60 3.46 -0.05
CA GLY A 24 -10.46 4.54 -0.52
C GLY A 24 -10.66 5.62 0.54
N SER A 25 -10.90 5.21 1.79
CA SER A 25 -11.08 6.12 2.92
C SER A 25 -9.82 6.96 3.18
N TYR A 26 -8.64 6.34 3.19
CA TYR A 26 -7.38 7.06 3.36
C TYR A 26 -7.09 8.00 2.19
N MET A 27 -7.37 7.60 0.95
CA MET A 27 -7.21 8.47 -0.22
C MET A 27 -8.13 9.69 -0.15
N LEU A 28 -9.39 9.51 0.26
CA LEU A 28 -10.34 10.61 0.44
C LEU A 28 -9.88 11.57 1.53
N ILE A 29 -9.52 11.06 2.71
CA ILE A 29 -9.03 11.88 3.82
C ILE A 29 -7.75 12.62 3.42
N ALA A 30 -6.77 11.92 2.83
CA ALA A 30 -5.53 12.54 2.39
C ALA A 30 -5.76 13.62 1.33
N SER A 31 -6.71 13.41 0.41
CA SER A 31 -7.07 14.40 -0.62
C SER A 31 -7.71 15.66 -0.04
N ILE A 32 -8.45 15.55 1.07
CA ILE A 32 -9.03 16.71 1.78
C ILE A 32 -7.93 17.60 2.38
N PHE A 33 -6.91 17.00 3.00
CA PHE A 33 -5.83 17.74 3.65
C PHE A 33 -4.71 18.18 2.70
N THR A 34 -4.64 17.59 1.50
CA THR A 34 -3.59 17.87 0.52
C THR A 34 -4.20 18.27 -0.82
N THR A 35 -3.98 17.51 -1.88
CA THR A 35 -4.60 17.65 -3.19
C THR A 35 -4.93 16.26 -3.73
N PRO A 36 -5.92 16.09 -4.63
CA PRO A 36 -6.28 14.76 -5.14
C PRO A 36 -5.10 13.99 -5.75
N VAL A 37 -4.19 14.69 -6.44
CA VAL A 37 -2.99 14.09 -7.04
C VAL A 37 -2.04 13.52 -5.99
N LEU A 38 -1.89 14.19 -4.84
CA LEU A 38 -1.07 13.70 -3.72
C LEU A 38 -1.84 12.78 -2.77
N GLY A 39 -3.16 12.91 -2.70
CA GLY A 39 -4.02 12.12 -1.83
C GLY A 39 -4.04 10.64 -2.20
N ILE A 40 -3.93 10.31 -3.49
CA ILE A 40 -3.82 8.93 -3.96
C ILE A 40 -2.53 8.25 -3.41
N PRO A 41 -1.31 8.76 -3.69
CA PRO A 41 -0.10 8.12 -3.18
C PRO A 41 0.01 8.17 -1.65
N ILE A 42 -0.44 9.25 -1.01
CA ILE A 42 -0.43 9.37 0.46
C ILE A 42 -1.42 8.38 1.09
N GLY A 43 -2.63 8.28 0.55
CA GLY A 43 -3.65 7.34 1.04
C GLY A 43 -3.22 5.89 0.91
N LEU A 44 -2.57 5.54 -0.20
CA LEU A 44 -1.99 4.21 -0.40
C LEU A 44 -0.85 3.93 0.58
N ALA A 45 0.03 4.90 0.82
CA ALA A 45 1.09 4.78 1.82
C ALA A 45 0.52 4.60 3.25
N ALA A 46 -0.54 5.33 3.60
CA ALA A 46 -1.23 5.20 4.87
C ALA A 46 -1.83 3.80 5.04
N PHE A 47 -2.52 3.28 4.01
CA PHE A 47 -3.03 1.90 4.03
C PHE A 47 -1.92 0.87 4.27
N LEU A 48 -0.83 0.97 3.51
CA LEU A 48 0.31 0.07 3.66
C LEU A 48 0.94 0.15 5.05
N TYR A 49 0.91 1.32 5.69
CA TYR A 49 1.49 1.49 7.03
C TYR A 49 0.57 1.04 8.16
N PHE A 50 -0.73 1.35 8.10
CA PHE A 50 -1.67 1.11 9.19
C PHE A 50 -2.40 -0.24 9.11
N ASN A 51 -2.64 -0.75 7.90
CA ASN A 51 -3.50 -1.92 7.70
C ASN A 51 -2.77 -3.13 7.15
N ASP A 52 -1.64 -2.92 6.48
CA ASP A 52 -1.03 -3.98 5.65
C ASP A 52 0.48 -4.12 5.84
N LYS A 53 1.02 -3.46 6.88
CA LYS A 53 2.47 -3.39 7.15
C LYS A 53 3.10 -4.76 7.35
N GLU A 54 2.45 -5.63 8.11
CA GLU A 54 2.97 -6.97 8.40
C GLU A 54 3.04 -7.84 7.13
N ASN A 55 2.02 -7.77 6.28
CA ASN A 55 1.97 -8.49 5.00
C ASN A 55 3.06 -7.97 4.05
N LEU A 56 3.21 -6.64 3.97
CA LEU A 56 4.24 -6.00 3.17
C LEU A 56 5.66 -6.36 3.65
N ASP A 57 5.89 -6.38 4.97
CA ASP A 57 7.17 -6.78 5.56
C ASP A 57 7.45 -8.29 5.37
N ALA A 58 6.42 -9.14 5.36
CA ALA A 58 6.54 -10.54 5.00
C ALA A 58 6.95 -10.71 3.52
N TYR A 59 6.24 -10.04 2.62
CA TYR A 59 6.54 -10.05 1.18
C TYR A 59 7.97 -9.55 0.90
N LYS A 60 8.38 -8.45 1.53
CA LYS A 60 9.73 -7.89 1.40
C LYS A 60 10.82 -8.88 1.82
N ARG A 61 10.59 -9.67 2.88
CA ARG A 61 11.54 -10.71 3.33
C ARG A 61 11.67 -11.83 2.31
N GLU A 62 10.57 -12.21 1.66
CA GLU A 62 10.57 -13.22 0.59
C GLU A 62 11.24 -12.69 -0.68
N TYR A 63 10.85 -11.51 -1.15
CA TYR A 63 11.45 -10.84 -2.30
C TYR A 63 12.98 -10.75 -2.18
N ASN A 64 13.50 -10.37 -1.01
CA ASN A 64 14.93 -10.29 -0.77
C ASN A 64 15.63 -11.65 -0.71
N ARG A 65 14.92 -12.75 -0.42
CA ARG A 65 15.49 -14.10 -0.48
C ARG A 65 15.64 -14.60 -1.91
N HIS A 66 14.69 -14.29 -2.78
CA HIS A 66 14.72 -14.72 -4.19
C HIS A 66 15.67 -13.90 -5.07
N ASN A 67 15.93 -12.64 -4.70
CA ASN A 67 16.79 -11.73 -5.47
C ASN A 67 18.20 -11.54 -4.86
N LYS A 68 18.66 -12.49 -4.04
CA LYS A 68 20.01 -12.53 -3.45
C LYS A 68 20.86 -13.58 -4.14
#